data_AF-A0A849KCT9-F1
#
_entry.id   AF-A0A849KCT9-F1
#
_cell.length_a   1.000
_cell.length_b   1.000
_cell.length_c   1.000
_cell.angle_alpha   90.00
_cell.angle_beta   90.00
_cell.angle_gamma   90.00
#
_symmetry.space_group_name_H-M   'P 1'
#
loop_
_entity.id
_entity.type
_entity.pdbx_description
1 polymer ?
#
loop_
_entity_poly.entity_id
_entity_poly.type
_entity_poly.pdbx_seq_one_letter_code
_entity_poly.pdbx_strand_id
1 'polypeptide(L)' 'MGQQWTDSFEEFPEENAANYVNGRFDPMAAQARRASQRKLAEVQARLQAEARTIAQRHRPQRAAGK' A
#
# COMPACT_ATOMS: atom_id res chain seq x y z
N MET A 1 -20.04 -16.42 -9.50
CA MET A 1 -20.67 -15.20 -10.01
C MET A 1 -20.05 -14.02 -9.27
N GLY A 2 -19.16 -13.24 -9.88
CA GLY A 2 -18.45 -12.18 -9.13
C GLY A 2 -17.63 -11.20 -9.98
N GLN A 3 -17.93 -11.08 -11.28
CA GLN A 3 -17.14 -10.28 -12.23
C GLN A 3 -17.91 -9.07 -12.78
N GLN A 4 -19.16 -8.85 -12.34
CA GLN A 4 -20.00 -7.79 -12.90
C GLN A 4 -19.75 -6.41 -12.26
N TRP A 5 -19.00 -6.36 -11.16
CA TRP A 5 -18.74 -5.11 -10.45
C TRP A 5 -17.53 -4.38 -11.02
N THR A 6 -16.54 -5.10 -11.56
CA THR A 6 -15.32 -4.50 -12.12
C THR A 6 -15.55 -3.84 -13.47
N ASP A 7 -16.36 -4.46 -14.32
CA ASP A 7 -16.67 -3.97 -15.68
C ASP A 7 -17.46 -2.65 -15.65
N SER A 8 -18.45 -2.53 -14.77
CA SER A 8 -19.30 -1.33 -14.69
C SER A 8 -18.52 -0.06 -14.31
N PHE A 9 -17.45 -0.15 -13.51
CA PHE A 9 -16.63 1.00 -13.12
C PHE A 9 -15.53 1.36 -14.12
N GLU A 10 -15.17 0.45 -15.02
CA GLU A 10 -14.29 0.76 -16.15
C GLU A 10 -15.05 1.47 -17.28
N GLU A 11 -16.34 1.16 -17.43
CA GLU A 11 -17.22 1.78 -18.44
C GLU A 11 -17.73 3.16 -18.01
N PHE A 12 -17.92 3.39 -16.70
CA PHE A 12 -18.28 4.69 -16.11
C PHE A 12 -17.28 5.13 -15.04
N PRO A 13 -16.08 5.58 -15.45
CA PRO A 13 -15.04 5.92 -14.48
C PRO A 13 -15.47 7.06 -13.54
N GLU A 14 -16.40 7.92 -13.94
CA GLU A 14 -17.01 9.01 -13.16
C GLU A 14 -17.85 8.54 -11.96
N GLU A 15 -18.36 7.30 -11.96
CA GLU A 15 -19.11 6.74 -10.83
C GLU A 15 -18.18 6.19 -9.73
N ASN A 16 -16.92 5.92 -10.08
CA ASN A 16 -15.94 5.47 -9.11
C ASN A 16 -15.42 6.66 -8.30
N ALA A 17 -15.93 6.82 -7.07
CA ALA A 17 -15.48 7.84 -6.12
C ALA A 17 -13.95 7.84 -5.90
N ALA A 18 -13.28 6.71 -6.11
CA ALA A 18 -11.83 6.61 -5.99
C ALA A 18 -11.06 7.33 -7.12
N ASN A 19 -11.74 7.79 -8.17
CA ASN A 19 -11.17 8.60 -9.24
C ASN A 19 -11.27 10.11 -8.98
N TYR A 20 -11.82 10.52 -7.83
CA TYR A 20 -11.90 11.93 -7.47
C TYR A 20 -10.73 12.33 -6.58
N VAL A 21 -10.16 13.50 -6.87
CA VAL A 21 -9.10 14.15 -6.11
C VAL A 21 -9.58 15.54 -5.70
N ASN A 22 -9.66 15.78 -4.39
CA ASN A 22 -10.16 17.04 -3.83
C ASN A 22 -11.54 17.45 -4.38
N GLY A 23 -12.44 16.48 -4.58
CA GLY A 23 -13.79 16.70 -5.10
C GLY A 23 -13.89 16.88 -6.61
N ARG A 24 -12.78 16.81 -7.35
CA ARG A 24 -12.75 16.87 -8.82
C ARG A 24 -12.46 15.49 -9.40
N PHE A 25 -13.21 15.09 -10.42
CA PHE A 25 -12.91 13.88 -11.18
C PHE A 25 -11.57 14.00 -11.89
N ASP A 26 -10.60 13.20 -11.48
CA ASP A 26 -9.24 13.13 -12.03
C ASP A 26 -8.68 11.69 -11.84
N PRO A 27 -9.09 10.75 -12.70
CA PRO A 27 -8.72 9.35 -12.58
C PRO A 27 -7.20 9.13 -12.71
N MET A 28 -6.50 9.98 -13.48
CA MET A 28 -5.05 9.90 -13.65
C MET A 28 -4.32 10.31 -12.36
N ALA A 29 -4.70 11.43 -11.74
CA ALA A 29 -4.11 11.84 -10.47
C ALA A 29 -4.43 10.85 -9.35
N ALA A 30 -5.65 10.31 -9.32
CA ALA A 30 -6.02 9.25 -8.39
C ALA A 30 -5.17 7.98 -8.58
N GLN A 31 -4.97 7.54 -9.83
CA GLN A 31 -4.11 6.41 -10.15
C GLN A 31 -2.65 6.65 -9.74
N ALA A 32 -2.11 7.83 -10.03
CA ALA A 32 -0.76 8.22 -9.62
C ALA A 32 -0.60 8.18 -8.08
N ARG A 33 -1.58 8.72 -7.33
CA ARG A 33 -1.60 8.66 -5.86
C ARG A 33 -1.62 7.21 -5.36
N ARG A 34 -2.45 6.34 -5.94
CA ARG A 34 -2.49 4.91 -5.60
C ARG A 34 -1.16 4.22 -5.86
N ALA A 35 -0.53 4.50 -7.01
CA ALA A 35 0.78 3.94 -7.35
C ALA A 35 1.87 4.39 -6.37
N SER A 36 1.89 5.68 -6.00
CA SER A 36 2.82 6.22 -5.00
C SER A 36 2.62 5.59 -3.63
N GLN A 37 1.36 5.40 -3.19
CA GLN A 37 1.04 4.75 -1.92
C GLN A 37 1.49 3.28 -1.90
N ARG A 38 1.27 2.53 -2.98
CA ARG A 38 1.77 1.15 -3.10
C ARG A 38 3.29 1.09 -2.99
N LYS A 39 3.99 1.97 -3.70
CA LYS A 39 5.46 2.05 -3.63
C LYS A 39 5.95 2.40 -2.23
N LEU A 40 5.28 3.32 -1.54
CA LEU A 40 5.60 3.67 -0.15
C LEU A 40 5.43 2.45 0.77
N ALA A 41 4.31 1.73 0.65
CA ALA A 41 4.03 0.55 1.45
C ALA A 41 5.06 -0.57 1.21
N GLU A 42 5.45 -0.80 -0.04
CA GLU A 42 6.50 -1.76 -0.40
C GLU A 42 7.85 -1.41 0.23
N VAL A 43 8.27 -0.14 0.11
CA VAL A 43 9.52 0.33 0.72
C VAL A 43 9.45 0.18 2.25
N GLN A 44 8.33 0.56 2.86
CA GLN A 44 8.16 0.45 4.30
C GLN A 44 8.20 -1.00 4.78
N ALA A 45 7.59 -1.94 4.04
CA ALA A 45 7.66 -3.36 4.36
C ALA A 45 9.09 -3.90 4.29
N ARG A 46 9.87 -3.49 3.28
CA ARG A 46 11.29 -3.86 3.16
C ARG A 46 12.11 -3.33 4.34
N LEU A 47 11.96 -2.05 4.67
CA LEU A 47 12.66 -1.43 5.80
C LEU A 47 12.32 -2.11 7.13
N GLN A 48 11.05 -2.48 7.34
CA GLN A 48 10.64 -3.21 8.54
C GLN A 48 11.28 -4.62 8.60
N ALA A 49 11.37 -5.32 7.48
CA ALA A 49 12.02 -6.63 7.43
C ALA A 49 13.53 -6.53 7.72
N GLU A 50 14.20 -5.52 7.18
CA GLU A 50 15.61 -5.23 7.46
C GLU A 50 15.83 -4.88 8.94
N ALA A 51 15.01 -3.98 9.48
CA ALA A 51 15.07 -3.58 10.90
C ALA A 51 14.90 -4.79 11.84
N ARG A 52 13.96 -5.70 11.52
CA ARG A 52 13.78 -6.95 12.28
C ARG A 52 15.01 -7.84 12.20
N THR A 53 15.62 -7.95 11.03
CA THR A 53 16.84 -8.76 10.82
C THR A 53 18.01 -8.21 11.64
N ILE A 54 18.21 -6.89 11.61
CA ILE A 54 19.23 -6.21 12.41
C ILE A 54 18.96 -6.40 13.90
N ALA A 55 17.71 -6.18 14.35
CA ALA A 55 17.34 -6.37 15.75
C ALA A 55 17.57 -7.81 16.24
N GLN A 56 17.34 -8.81 15.40
CA GLN A 56 17.66 -10.21 15.72
C GLN A 56 19.15 -10.46 15.82
N ARG A 57 19.95 -9.95 14.86
CA ARG A 57 21.42 -10.08 14.87
C ARG A 57 22.06 -9.43 16.09
N HIS A 58 21.55 -8.26 16.48
CA HIS A 58 22.06 -7.49 17.61
C HIS A 58 21.29 -7.76 18.90
N ARG A 59 20.40 -8.76 18.93
CA ARG A 59 19.68 -9.13 20.16
C ARG A 59 20.73 -9.51 21.20
N PRO A 60 20.94 -8.71 22.25
CA PRO A 60 21.88 -9.09 23.29
C PRO A 60 21.36 -10.39 23.90
N GLN A 61 22.25 -11.38 24.07
CA GLN A 61 21.95 -12.54 24.91
C GLN A 61 21.80 -12.02 26.35
N ARG A 62 20.61 -11.52 26.70
CA ARG A 62 20.30 -11.20 28.09
C ARG A 62 20.11 -12.53 28.82
N ALA A 63 21.19 -12.92 29.49
CA ALA A 63 21.25 -13.82 30.63
C ALA A 63 20.82 -15.29 30.40
N ALA A 64 21.77 -16.10 29.95
CA ALA A 64 22.05 -17.36 30.67
C ALA A 64 22.71 -16.99 32.00
N GLY A 65 21.96 -16.37 32.90
CA GLY A 65 22.35 -16.10 34.28
C GLY A 65 21.84 -17.24 35.14
N LYS A 66 22.77 -17.88 35.85
CA LYS A 66 22.57 -19.00 36.78
C LYS A 66 21.38 -18.85 37.73
#